data_AF-A0A8B9M8Q8-F1
#
_entry.id   AF-A0A8B9M8Q8-F1
#
_cell.length_a   1.000
_cell.length_b   1.000
_cell.length_c   1.000
_cell.angle_alpha   90.00
_cell.angle_beta   90.00
_cell.angle_gamma   90.00
#
_symmetry.space_group_name_H-M   'P 1'
#
loop_
_entity.id
_entity.type
_entity.pdbx_description
1 polymer ?
#
loop_
_entity_poly.entity_id
_entity_poly.type
_entity_poly.pdbx_seq_one_letter_code
_entity_poly.pdbx_strand_id
1 'polypeptide(L)'
;MLRRCPLGPPGPQPLRRALPPAAAAVRRRLREVSARRGLRGGARGPAAGAAVRVCRPRRQAGGAAGGREGSRLCLQCAARIPEAGAVLDLLEQCPEHQRKGSFPVVVLEGLDATGKTTVTQSVKDTLNGILLRSPPACISQWRTIFDDEPAPIKRAFYAAGNYILASEIAKASTQAPVIVDRYWHSTAAYAVATEVDGKVQDLPPAHDEVYQWPEDLLKPDLVLLLTVDPEERVQRLQRRGLEKTKEEAELEANTLFRQRYTFLWNKRMEAVLAPVGSVANVPLTLPGQGIPKSKLLGWVVFGKD
;
A
#
# COMPACT_ATOMS: atom_id res chain seq x y z
N MET A 1 -19.91 -41.69 -15.63
CA MET A 1 -20.44 -40.72 -14.63
C MET A 1 -19.27 -40.15 -13.84
N LEU A 2 -18.73 -39.00 -14.24
CA LEU A 2 -17.68 -38.30 -13.49
C LEU A 2 -18.34 -37.15 -12.71
N ARG A 3 -18.41 -37.29 -11.39
CA ARG A 3 -18.92 -36.25 -10.48
C ARG A 3 -17.93 -35.09 -10.49
N ARG A 4 -18.40 -33.90 -10.89
CA ARG A 4 -17.67 -32.64 -10.74
C ARG A 4 -17.51 -32.32 -9.25
N CYS A 5 -16.28 -32.06 -8.80
CA CYS A 5 -16.01 -31.45 -7.51
C CYS A 5 -16.69 -30.06 -7.46
N PRO A 6 -17.34 -29.68 -6.34
CA PRO A 6 -17.91 -28.34 -6.22
C PRO A 6 -16.77 -27.32 -6.17
N LEU A 7 -16.90 -26.28 -7.01
CA LEU A 7 -16.13 -25.05 -6.90
C LEU A 7 -16.25 -24.55 -5.46
N GLY A 8 -15.11 -24.30 -4.81
CA GLY A 8 -15.07 -23.74 -3.46
C GLY A 8 -15.85 -22.43 -3.38
N PRO A 9 -16.27 -22.02 -2.15
CA PRO A 9 -17.08 -20.83 -1.99
C PRO A 9 -16.37 -19.62 -2.60
N PRO A 10 -17.08 -18.73 -3.33
CA PRO A 10 -16.49 -17.53 -3.87
C PRO A 10 -15.91 -16.71 -2.71
N GLY A 11 -14.62 -16.38 -2.78
CA GLY A 11 -13.98 -15.47 -1.83
C GLY A 11 -14.78 -14.16 -1.71
N PRO A 12 -14.72 -13.49 -0.55
CA PRO A 12 -15.60 -12.35 -0.27
C PRO A 12 -15.39 -11.23 -1.30
N GLN A 13 -16.45 -10.93 -2.07
CA GLN A 13 -16.49 -9.89 -3.12
C GLN A 13 -15.93 -8.50 -2.74
N PRO A 14 -15.91 -8.04 -1.46
CA PRO A 14 -15.26 -6.78 -1.07
C PRO A 14 -13.76 -6.74 -1.36
N LEU A 15 -13.03 -7.85 -1.20
CA LEU A 15 -11.57 -7.87 -1.31
C LEU A 15 -11.08 -7.73 -2.76
N ARG A 16 -11.78 -8.32 -3.73
CA ARG A 16 -11.53 -8.06 -5.16
C ARG A 16 -11.78 -6.61 -5.58
N ARG A 17 -12.49 -5.82 -4.75
CA ARG A 17 -12.70 -4.37 -4.95
C ARG A 17 -11.75 -3.50 -4.11
N ALA A 18 -11.08 -4.09 -3.12
CA ALA A 18 -10.22 -3.41 -2.16
C ALA A 18 -8.91 -2.91 -2.79
N LEU A 19 -8.27 -3.78 -3.57
CA LEU A 19 -7.08 -3.48 -4.36
C LEU A 19 -7.47 -3.36 -5.82
N PRO A 20 -7.30 -2.18 -6.45
CA PRO A 20 -7.47 -2.07 -7.89
C PRO A 20 -6.51 -3.07 -8.55
N PRO A 21 -7.02 -4.06 -9.31
CA PRO A 21 -6.17 -5.10 -9.89
C PRO A 21 -5.26 -4.56 -11.01
N ALA A 22 -5.52 -3.32 -11.46
CA ALA A 22 -4.86 -2.69 -12.59
C ALA A 22 -4.99 -1.16 -12.52
N ALA A 23 -4.13 -0.45 -13.23
CA ALA A 23 -4.14 1.00 -13.40
C ALA A 23 -5.51 1.51 -13.89
N ALA A 24 -6.18 0.77 -14.77
CA ALA A 24 -7.51 1.13 -15.28
C ALA A 24 -8.56 1.28 -14.16
N ALA A 25 -8.52 0.41 -13.15
CA ALA A 25 -9.43 0.48 -12.00
C ALA A 25 -9.10 1.68 -11.09
N VAL A 26 -7.82 2.03 -10.96
CA VAL A 26 -7.36 3.25 -10.26
C VAL A 26 -7.89 4.51 -10.96
N ARG A 27 -7.66 4.61 -12.28
CA ARG A 27 -8.13 5.73 -13.11
C ARG A 27 -9.63 5.94 -13.00
N ARG A 28 -10.41 4.86 -13.10
CA ARG A 28 -11.87 4.91 -12.92
C ARG A 28 -12.26 5.50 -11.56
N ARG A 29 -11.60 5.07 -10.48
CA ARG A 29 -11.90 5.57 -9.14
C ARG A 29 -11.56 7.05 -8.98
N LEU A 30 -10.41 7.49 -9.48
CA LEU A 30 -10.03 8.91 -9.42
C LEU A 30 -10.99 9.79 -10.23
N ARG A 31 -11.43 9.33 -11.41
CA ARG A 31 -12.46 10.02 -12.21
C ARG A 31 -13.78 10.16 -11.44
N GLU A 32 -14.24 9.09 -10.78
CA GLU A 32 -15.49 9.12 -10.00
C GLU A 32 -15.47 10.14 -8.85
N VAL A 33 -14.30 10.42 -8.28
CA VAL A 33 -14.12 11.34 -7.15
C VAL A 33 -13.83 12.78 -7.63
N SER A 34 -13.12 12.92 -8.76
CA SER A 34 -12.80 14.21 -9.40
C SER A 34 -14.03 14.83 -10.11
N ALA A 35 -14.84 14.02 -10.79
CA ALA A 35 -15.89 14.47 -11.71
C ALA A 35 -17.23 14.86 -11.04
N ARG A 36 -17.36 14.75 -9.71
CA ARG A 36 -18.63 15.04 -9.04
C ARG A 36 -18.90 16.54 -8.95
N ARG A 37 -19.70 17.04 -9.89
CA ARG A 37 -20.51 18.26 -9.73
C ARG A 37 -21.75 17.93 -8.91
N GLY A 38 -22.07 18.79 -7.96
CA GLY A 38 -23.37 18.79 -7.28
C GLY A 38 -24.51 18.75 -8.29
N LEU A 39 -25.59 18.06 -7.91
CA LEU A 39 -26.86 18.06 -8.62
C LEU A 39 -27.18 19.46 -9.15
N ARG A 40 -27.18 19.63 -10.47
CA ARG A 40 -27.93 20.74 -11.07
C ARG A 40 -29.40 20.39 -10.92
N GLY A 41 -30.04 21.02 -9.95
CA GLY A 41 -31.49 21.03 -9.73
C GLY A 41 -31.79 22.18 -8.78
N GLY A 42 -32.57 23.16 -9.22
CA GLY A 42 -32.66 24.48 -8.61
C GLY A 42 -33.11 24.55 -7.15
N ALA A 43 -32.85 25.75 -6.60
CA ALA A 43 -33.46 26.39 -5.43
C ALA A 43 -32.76 26.25 -4.06
N ARG A 44 -32.25 27.42 -3.62
CA ARG A 44 -32.01 27.94 -2.25
C ARG A 44 -31.10 27.13 -1.32
N GLY A 45 -29.98 27.75 -0.94
CA GLY A 45 -29.04 27.26 0.09
C GLY A 45 -29.70 27.08 1.47
N PRO A 46 -29.06 26.32 2.38
CA PRO A 46 -28.14 27.00 3.31
C PRO A 46 -26.93 26.19 3.84
N ALA A 47 -26.03 26.95 4.49
CA ALA A 47 -25.12 26.66 5.61
C ALA A 47 -24.01 25.60 5.50
N ALA A 48 -22.80 26.06 5.83
CA ALA A 48 -21.59 25.29 6.08
C ALA A 48 -21.77 24.34 7.28
N GLY A 49 -21.20 23.13 7.16
CA GLY A 49 -21.16 22.13 8.23
C GLY A 49 -22.10 20.94 8.01
N ALA A 50 -21.82 20.11 6.99
CA ALA A 50 -22.49 18.82 6.85
C ALA A 50 -21.51 17.68 7.15
N ALA A 51 -21.58 17.15 8.38
CA ALA A 51 -20.91 15.93 8.76
C ALA A 51 -21.35 14.75 7.87
N VAL A 52 -20.40 13.87 7.55
CA VAL A 52 -20.60 12.61 6.84
C VAL A 52 -21.71 11.80 7.54
N ARG A 53 -22.92 11.77 6.97
CA ARG A 53 -24.00 10.92 7.47
C ARG A 53 -23.79 9.49 6.97
N VAL A 54 -23.40 8.59 7.87
CA VAL A 54 -23.57 7.14 7.66
C VAL A 54 -25.07 6.87 7.51
N CYS A 55 -25.50 6.46 6.32
CA CYS A 55 -26.87 6.00 6.11
C CYS A 55 -27.06 4.68 6.87
N ARG A 56 -27.68 4.72 8.05
CA ARG A 56 -28.26 3.52 8.65
C ARG A 56 -29.45 3.08 7.77
N PRO A 57 -29.56 1.80 7.39
CA PRO A 57 -30.75 1.33 6.70
C PRO A 57 -31.98 1.54 7.59
N ARG A 58 -33.05 2.05 6.96
CA ARG A 58 -34.35 2.25 7.60
C ARG A 58 -34.83 0.88 8.11
N ARG A 59 -34.99 0.72 9.43
CA ARG A 59 -35.69 -0.45 10.01
C ARG A 59 -37.10 -0.47 9.41
N GLN A 60 -37.37 -1.39 8.50
CA GLN A 60 -38.75 -1.84 8.31
C GLN A 60 -39.08 -2.70 9.53
N ALA A 61 -40.15 -2.32 10.24
CA ALA A 61 -40.67 -3.12 11.33
C ALA A 61 -41.27 -4.40 10.75
N GLY A 62 -40.81 -5.55 11.23
CA GLY A 62 -41.46 -6.85 11.04
C GLY A 62 -40.57 -7.93 10.42
N GLY A 63 -40.38 -9.02 11.15
CA GLY A 63 -39.98 -10.32 10.60
C GLY A 63 -38.56 -10.76 10.93
N ALA A 64 -38.46 -11.81 11.74
CA ALA A 64 -37.23 -12.51 12.09
C ALA A 64 -36.61 -13.24 10.89
N ALA A 65 -35.30 -13.07 10.67
CA ALA A 65 -34.34 -14.07 10.20
C ALA A 65 -32.99 -13.39 9.90
N GLY A 66 -31.89 -14.08 10.22
CA GLY A 66 -30.51 -13.57 10.19
C GLY A 66 -30.11 -12.87 8.89
N GLY A 67 -29.61 -11.64 9.01
CA GLY A 67 -29.17 -10.80 7.90
C GLY A 67 -27.67 -10.58 7.94
N ARG A 68 -27.00 -10.95 6.84
CA ARG A 68 -25.60 -10.63 6.53
C ARG A 68 -25.43 -9.10 6.45
N GLU A 69 -24.72 -8.49 7.39
CA GLU A 69 -24.29 -7.09 7.29
C GLU A 69 -23.05 -7.00 6.41
N GLY A 70 -23.27 -6.97 5.09
CA GLY A 70 -22.28 -6.46 4.15
C GLY A 70 -22.42 -4.94 4.10
N SER A 71 -21.46 -4.22 4.67
CA SER A 71 -21.34 -2.76 4.61
C SER A 71 -21.29 -2.27 3.16
N ARG A 72 -22.44 -2.01 2.56
CA ARG A 72 -22.54 -1.37 1.25
C ARG A 72 -22.18 0.10 1.46
N LEU A 73 -20.91 0.46 1.26
CA LEU A 73 -20.48 1.87 1.27
C LEU A 73 -21.28 2.62 0.20
N CYS A 74 -22.32 3.33 0.63
CA CYS A 74 -23.01 4.29 -0.20
C CYS A 74 -22.01 5.44 -0.43
N LEU A 75 -21.33 5.41 -1.58
CA LEU A 75 -20.58 6.53 -2.16
C LEU A 75 -21.48 7.75 -2.44
N GLN A 76 -22.59 7.96 -1.73
CA GLN A 76 -23.60 8.97 -2.04
C GLN A 76 -23.26 10.36 -1.48
N CYS A 77 -22.23 10.52 -0.64
CA CYS A 77 -21.93 11.81 0.01
C CYS A 77 -20.43 12.15 0.19
N ALA A 78 -19.54 11.80 -0.75
CA ALA A 78 -18.17 12.34 -0.72
C ALA A 78 -18.12 13.66 -1.51
N ALA A 79 -17.56 14.71 -0.89
CA ALA A 79 -17.30 15.99 -1.53
C ALA A 79 -16.34 15.80 -2.72
N ARG A 80 -16.37 16.72 -3.69
CA ARG A 80 -15.44 16.72 -4.82
C ARG A 80 -14.01 16.92 -4.29
N ILE A 81 -13.06 16.12 -4.76
CA ILE A 81 -11.63 16.25 -4.43
C ILE A 81 -10.90 16.72 -5.70
N PRO A 82 -10.62 18.02 -5.87
CA PRO A 82 -9.93 18.54 -7.05
C PRO A 82 -8.56 17.89 -7.30
N GLU A 83 -7.83 17.58 -6.24
CA GLU A 83 -6.51 16.94 -6.27
C GLU A 83 -6.55 15.55 -6.89
N ALA A 84 -7.69 14.85 -6.80
CA ALA A 84 -7.87 13.57 -7.50
C ALA A 84 -7.83 13.73 -9.03
N GLY A 85 -8.24 14.90 -9.55
CA GLY A 85 -8.07 15.26 -10.95
C GLY A 85 -6.60 15.44 -11.32
N ALA A 86 -5.84 16.18 -10.51
CA ALA A 86 -4.43 16.41 -10.78
C ALA A 86 -3.58 15.12 -10.67
N VAL A 87 -3.89 14.22 -9.72
CA VAL A 87 -3.28 12.89 -9.66
C VAL A 87 -3.63 12.06 -10.89
N LEU A 88 -4.88 12.13 -11.35
CA LEU A 88 -5.32 11.43 -12.56
C LEU A 88 -4.57 11.94 -13.80
N ASP A 89 -4.41 13.25 -13.95
CA ASP A 89 -3.73 13.85 -15.10
C ASP A 89 -2.26 13.39 -15.19
N LEU A 90 -1.58 13.24 -14.04
CA LEU A 90 -0.22 12.67 -13.98
C LEU A 90 -0.22 11.17 -14.32
N LEU A 91 -1.20 10.42 -13.83
CA LEU A 91 -1.35 8.99 -14.10
C LEU A 91 -1.69 8.70 -15.57
N GLU A 92 -2.38 9.62 -16.26
CA GLU A 92 -2.70 9.50 -17.69
C GLU A 92 -1.48 9.75 -18.59
N GLN A 93 -0.46 10.45 -18.09
CA GLN A 93 0.83 10.62 -18.77
C GLN A 93 1.75 9.40 -18.61
N CYS A 94 1.43 8.48 -17.70
CA CYS A 94 2.23 7.29 -17.44
C CYS A 94 1.92 6.20 -18.48
N PRO A 95 2.94 5.51 -19.04
CA PRO A 95 2.72 4.35 -19.89
C PRO A 95 1.89 3.26 -19.20
N GLU A 96 1.15 2.46 -19.96
CA GLU A 96 0.36 1.36 -19.37
C GLU A 96 1.22 0.18 -18.89
N HIS A 97 2.41 0.00 -19.47
CA HIS A 97 3.33 -1.09 -19.13
C HIS A 97 4.76 -0.57 -19.04
N GLN A 98 5.16 -0.10 -17.86
CA GLN A 98 6.53 0.33 -17.62
C GLN A 98 7.46 -0.87 -17.53
N ARG A 99 8.63 -0.75 -18.15
CA ARG A 99 9.73 -1.71 -18.02
C ARG A 99 10.91 -1.02 -17.35
N LYS A 100 11.52 -1.70 -16.39
CA LYS A 100 12.77 -1.23 -15.77
C LYS A 100 13.91 -1.25 -16.79
N GLY A 101 14.91 -0.40 -16.58
CA GLY A 101 16.16 -0.42 -17.31
C GLY A 101 17.09 -1.58 -16.90
N SER A 102 18.35 -1.46 -17.28
CA SER A 102 19.37 -2.49 -17.05
C SER A 102 19.80 -2.62 -15.58
N PHE A 103 19.65 -1.57 -14.78
CA PHE A 103 20.05 -1.59 -13.37
C PHE A 103 18.99 -2.25 -12.46
N PRO A 104 19.42 -2.82 -11.32
CA PRO A 104 18.50 -3.48 -10.40
C PRO A 104 17.58 -2.48 -9.68
N VAL A 105 16.36 -2.92 -9.41
CA VAL A 105 15.38 -2.20 -8.59
C VAL A 105 15.13 -2.98 -7.30
N VAL A 106 15.44 -2.37 -6.16
CA VAL A 106 15.27 -2.96 -4.83
C VAL A 106 14.26 -2.14 -4.05
N VAL A 107 13.21 -2.79 -3.57
CA VAL A 107 12.20 -2.16 -2.70
C VAL A 107 12.51 -2.54 -1.25
N LEU A 108 12.56 -1.55 -0.38
CA LEU A 108 12.61 -1.73 1.07
C LEU A 108 11.25 -1.40 1.66
N GLU A 109 10.76 -2.35 2.44
CA GLU A 109 9.47 -2.33 3.08
C GLU A 109 9.62 -2.56 4.59
N GLY A 110 8.55 -2.29 5.31
CA GLY A 110 8.51 -2.49 6.76
C GLY A 110 7.64 -1.47 7.45
N LEU A 111 7.35 -1.74 8.73
CA LEU A 111 6.58 -0.85 9.58
C LEU A 111 7.36 0.43 9.93
N ASP A 112 6.66 1.45 10.39
CA ASP A 112 7.32 2.62 10.97
C ASP A 112 8.14 2.22 12.20
N ALA A 113 9.25 2.93 12.38
CA ALA A 113 10.31 2.68 13.36
C ALA A 113 11.12 1.37 13.21
N THR A 114 11.08 0.69 12.05
CA THR A 114 11.96 -0.47 11.77
C THR A 114 13.38 -0.10 11.32
N GLY A 115 13.68 1.19 11.12
CA GLY A 115 15.00 1.66 10.66
C GLY A 115 15.14 1.80 9.13
N LYS A 116 14.03 1.74 8.37
CA LYS A 116 14.01 1.90 6.90
C LYS A 116 14.81 3.10 6.40
N THR A 117 14.63 4.28 6.98
CA THR A 117 15.34 5.50 6.51
C THR A 117 16.86 5.33 6.58
N THR A 118 17.36 4.72 7.66
CA THR A 118 18.79 4.47 7.84
C THR A 118 19.30 3.45 6.82
N VAL A 119 18.59 2.32 6.66
CA VAL A 119 19.01 1.25 5.76
C VAL A 119 18.90 1.70 4.30
N THR A 120 17.81 2.37 3.90
CA THR A 120 17.62 2.88 2.54
C THR A 120 18.72 3.87 2.16
N GLN A 121 19.10 4.78 3.06
CA GLN A 121 20.18 5.73 2.81
C GLN A 121 21.53 5.02 2.69
N SER A 122 21.83 4.08 3.59
CA SER A 122 23.06 3.29 3.54
C SER A 122 23.17 2.47 2.25
N VAL A 123 22.10 1.78 1.84
CA VAL A 123 22.05 1.00 0.59
C VAL A 123 22.20 1.92 -0.63
N LYS A 124 21.53 3.08 -0.62
CA LYS A 124 21.67 4.08 -1.69
C LYS A 124 23.13 4.51 -1.85
N ASP A 125 23.79 4.89 -0.76
CA ASP A 125 25.15 5.42 -0.80
C ASP A 125 26.15 4.33 -1.19
N THR A 126 25.95 3.12 -0.69
CA THR A 126 26.79 1.94 -1.00
C THR A 126 26.70 1.54 -2.47
N LEU A 127 25.50 1.60 -3.06
CA LEU A 127 25.28 1.23 -4.46
C LEU A 127 25.47 2.42 -5.43
N ASN A 128 25.78 3.61 -4.91
CA ASN A 128 25.72 4.87 -5.65
C ASN A 128 24.40 5.00 -6.43
N GLY A 129 23.30 4.60 -5.78
CA GLY A 129 21.99 4.44 -6.38
C GLY A 129 21.10 5.67 -6.25
N ILE A 130 19.91 5.57 -6.82
CA ILE A 130 18.85 6.58 -6.74
C ILE A 130 17.82 6.10 -5.74
N LEU A 131 17.51 6.93 -4.73
CA LEU A 131 16.46 6.66 -3.75
C LEU A 131 15.15 7.34 -4.18
N LEU A 132 14.12 6.54 -4.42
CA LEU A 132 12.75 6.99 -4.67
C LEU A 132 11.84 6.58 -3.51
N ARG A 133 10.73 7.31 -3.32
CA ARG A 133 9.81 7.10 -2.19
C ARG A 133 8.37 7.08 -2.67
N SER A 134 7.51 6.34 -1.97
CA SER A 134 6.06 6.36 -2.19
C SER A 134 5.35 7.13 -1.06
N PRO A 135 4.44 8.08 -1.37
CA PRO A 135 4.09 8.55 -2.72
C PRO A 135 5.23 9.39 -3.36
N PRO A 136 5.32 9.44 -4.71
CA PRO A 136 6.34 10.22 -5.39
C PRO A 136 6.19 11.72 -5.12
N ALA A 137 7.31 12.45 -5.22
CA ALA A 137 7.40 13.86 -4.84
C ALA A 137 6.32 14.73 -5.51
N CYS A 138 6.02 14.46 -6.79
CA CYS A 138 5.03 15.18 -7.60
C CYS A 138 3.59 15.14 -7.07
N ILE A 139 3.24 14.18 -6.20
CA ILE A 139 1.90 14.08 -5.59
C ILE A 139 1.94 14.10 -4.05
N SER A 140 3.15 14.10 -3.48
CA SER A 140 3.39 14.00 -2.03
C SER A 140 2.69 15.11 -1.22
N GLN A 141 2.55 16.31 -1.81
CA GLN A 141 1.89 17.46 -1.20
C GLN A 141 0.40 17.21 -0.91
N TRP A 142 -0.25 16.27 -1.60
CA TRP A 142 -1.67 15.95 -1.40
C TRP A 142 -1.89 14.81 -0.41
N ARG A 143 -0.82 14.23 0.15
CA ARG A 143 -0.90 13.09 1.06
C ARG A 143 -1.87 13.32 2.21
N THR A 144 -1.79 14.48 2.87
CA THR A 144 -2.64 14.81 4.02
C THR A 144 -4.13 14.82 3.66
N ILE A 145 -4.47 15.34 2.47
CA ILE A 145 -5.85 15.37 1.96
C ILE A 145 -6.39 13.94 1.83
N PHE A 146 -5.65 13.06 1.17
CA PHE A 146 -6.10 11.68 0.94
C PHE A 146 -6.01 10.79 2.20
N ASP A 147 -5.12 11.10 3.14
CA ASP A 147 -5.03 10.40 4.42
C ASP A 147 -6.26 10.67 5.32
N ASP A 148 -7.00 11.74 5.06
CA ASP A 148 -8.25 12.10 5.74
C ASP A 148 -9.51 11.48 5.10
N GLU A 149 -9.37 10.93 3.89
CA GLU A 149 -10.49 10.36 3.14
C GLU A 149 -10.80 8.89 3.53
N PRO A 150 -12.04 8.42 3.25
CA PRO A 150 -12.40 7.01 3.42
C PRO A 150 -11.44 6.05 2.71
N ALA A 151 -11.25 4.87 3.28
CA ALA A 151 -10.26 3.89 2.83
C ALA A 151 -10.24 3.62 1.31
N PRO A 152 -11.38 3.50 0.59
CA PRO A 152 -11.37 3.31 -0.87
C PRO A 152 -10.73 4.46 -1.66
N ILE A 153 -10.87 5.70 -1.18
CA ILE A 153 -10.30 6.91 -1.82
C ILE A 153 -8.81 7.00 -1.50
N LYS A 154 -8.45 6.84 -0.22
CA LYS A 154 -7.05 6.77 0.24
C LYS A 154 -6.25 5.73 -0.55
N ARG A 155 -6.80 4.52 -0.70
CA ARG A 155 -6.15 3.44 -1.48
C ARG A 155 -5.97 3.79 -2.95
N ALA A 156 -6.92 4.49 -3.57
CA ALA A 156 -6.79 4.92 -4.95
C ALA A 156 -5.63 5.90 -5.14
N PHE A 157 -5.41 6.81 -4.18
CA PHE A 157 -4.28 7.73 -4.19
C PHE A 157 -2.93 7.00 -4.11
N TYR A 158 -2.74 6.12 -3.11
CA TYR A 158 -1.48 5.36 -2.99
C TYR A 158 -1.26 4.39 -4.15
N ALA A 159 -2.32 3.75 -4.66
CA ALA A 159 -2.22 2.92 -5.87
C ALA A 159 -1.79 3.75 -7.08
N ALA A 160 -2.37 4.94 -7.29
CA ALA A 160 -1.95 5.85 -8.37
C ALA A 160 -0.49 6.29 -8.20
N GLY A 161 -0.08 6.61 -6.97
CA GLY A 161 1.30 6.92 -6.62
C GLY A 161 2.27 5.81 -7.02
N ASN A 162 1.91 4.54 -6.84
CA ASN A 162 2.74 3.42 -7.28
C ASN A 162 2.91 3.37 -8.80
N TYR A 163 1.87 3.63 -9.60
CA TYR A 163 2.01 3.68 -11.07
C TYR A 163 2.80 4.89 -11.58
N ILE A 164 2.64 6.05 -10.92
CA ILE A 164 3.45 7.23 -11.23
C ILE A 164 4.93 6.95 -10.90
N LEU A 165 5.18 6.42 -9.71
CA LEU A 165 6.50 6.00 -9.25
C LEU A 165 7.11 4.91 -10.14
N ALA A 166 6.30 3.99 -10.70
CA ALA A 166 6.78 2.99 -11.68
C ALA A 166 7.44 3.64 -12.90
N SER A 167 6.91 4.79 -13.36
CA SER A 167 7.51 5.56 -14.47
C SER A 167 8.83 6.20 -14.07
N GLU A 168 8.92 6.73 -12.84
CA GLU A 168 10.18 7.26 -12.29
C GLU A 168 11.23 6.16 -12.13
N ILE A 169 10.85 4.99 -11.61
CA ILE A 169 11.70 3.80 -11.47
C ILE A 169 12.20 3.35 -12.85
N ALA A 170 11.32 3.25 -13.84
CA ALA A 170 11.68 2.84 -15.20
C ALA A 170 12.77 3.75 -15.79
N LYS A 171 12.63 5.07 -15.61
CA LYS A 171 13.63 6.04 -16.06
C LYS A 171 14.93 5.93 -15.26
N ALA A 172 14.86 5.95 -13.93
CA ALA A 172 16.02 5.94 -13.05
C ALA A 172 16.87 4.66 -13.20
N SER A 173 16.22 3.52 -13.40
CA SER A 173 16.89 2.21 -13.59
C SER A 173 17.60 2.06 -14.94
N THR A 174 17.52 3.05 -15.85
CA THR A 174 18.41 3.12 -17.01
C THR A 174 19.79 3.69 -16.67
N GLN A 175 19.92 4.37 -15.54
CA GLN A 175 21.10 5.16 -15.17
C GLN A 175 21.87 4.57 -13.98
N ALA A 176 21.16 4.06 -12.96
CA ALA A 176 21.76 3.57 -11.73
C ALA A 176 20.84 2.56 -11.00
N PRO A 177 21.36 1.79 -10.03
CA PRO A 177 20.52 1.00 -9.12
C PRO A 177 19.46 1.87 -8.45
N VAL A 178 18.22 1.38 -8.37
CA VAL A 178 17.10 2.12 -7.78
C VAL A 178 16.70 1.48 -6.46
N ILE A 179 16.70 2.28 -5.41
CA ILE A 179 16.23 1.91 -4.08
C ILE A 179 14.88 2.59 -3.89
N VAL A 180 13.85 1.82 -3.51
CA VAL A 180 12.49 2.33 -3.34
C VAL A 180 12.04 2.15 -1.90
N ASP A 181 11.72 3.24 -1.20
CA ASP A 181 11.12 3.21 0.14
C ASP A 181 9.60 3.13 0.02
N ARG A 182 9.06 1.95 0.33
CA ARG A 182 7.65 1.52 0.19
C ARG A 182 7.15 1.52 -1.26
N TYR A 183 6.37 0.50 -1.59
CA TYR A 183 5.76 0.39 -2.91
C TYR A 183 4.40 -0.33 -2.83
N TRP A 184 4.15 -1.28 -3.73
CA TRP A 184 2.87 -1.98 -3.80
C TRP A 184 2.50 -2.72 -2.52
N HIS A 185 3.46 -3.40 -1.87
CA HIS A 185 3.18 -4.23 -0.69
C HIS A 185 2.63 -3.42 0.48
N SER A 186 3.16 -2.21 0.74
CA SER A 186 2.60 -1.29 1.73
C SER A 186 1.12 -0.97 1.45
N THR A 187 0.77 -0.73 0.18
CA THR A 187 -0.63 -0.45 -0.23
C THR A 187 -1.51 -1.69 -0.10
N ALA A 188 -1.01 -2.85 -0.51
CA ALA A 188 -1.74 -4.12 -0.46
C ALA A 188 -2.00 -4.59 0.97
N ALA A 189 -1.00 -4.53 1.84
CA ALA A 189 -1.13 -4.89 3.25
C ALA A 189 -2.17 -4.02 3.96
N TYR A 190 -2.11 -2.69 3.74
CA TYR A 190 -3.10 -1.76 4.30
C TYR A 190 -4.52 -2.06 3.78
N ALA A 191 -4.66 -2.32 2.49
CA ALA A 191 -5.94 -2.60 1.86
C ALA A 191 -6.62 -3.86 2.43
N VAL A 192 -5.88 -4.96 2.50
CA VAL A 192 -6.40 -6.23 3.03
C VAL A 192 -6.71 -6.10 4.52
N ALA A 193 -5.83 -5.46 5.30
CA ALA A 193 -6.04 -5.26 6.73
C ALA A 193 -7.26 -4.38 7.06
N THR A 194 -7.63 -3.46 6.16
CA THR A 194 -8.78 -2.56 6.34
C THR A 194 -10.11 -3.19 5.90
N GLU A 195 -10.08 -4.10 4.92
CA GLU A 195 -11.31 -4.60 4.26
C GLU A 195 -11.77 -5.97 4.76
N VAL A 196 -10.88 -6.72 5.40
CA VAL A 196 -11.30 -7.86 6.21
C VAL A 196 -11.92 -7.31 7.49
N ASP A 197 -13.03 -7.88 7.94
CA ASP A 197 -13.55 -7.69 9.29
C ASP A 197 -13.32 -9.00 10.04
N GLY A 198 -12.57 -8.95 11.15
CA GLY A 198 -12.31 -10.15 11.96
C GLY A 198 -10.84 -10.41 12.29
N LYS A 199 -10.54 -11.67 12.57
CA LYS A 199 -9.25 -12.16 13.06
C LYS A 199 -8.34 -12.56 11.88
N VAL A 200 -7.10 -12.93 12.19
CA VAL A 200 -6.10 -13.33 11.18
C VAL A 200 -6.55 -14.51 10.33
N GLN A 201 -7.33 -15.44 10.87
CA GLN A 201 -7.89 -16.56 10.12
C GLN A 201 -8.87 -16.15 9.01
N ASP A 202 -9.43 -14.94 9.09
CA ASP A 202 -10.39 -14.42 8.11
C ASP A 202 -9.67 -13.77 6.92
N LEU A 203 -8.33 -13.72 6.95
CA LEU A 203 -7.53 -13.27 5.83
C LEU A 203 -7.61 -14.25 4.66
N PRO A 204 -7.66 -13.75 3.40
CA PRO A 204 -7.63 -14.58 2.20
C PRO A 204 -6.49 -15.61 2.23
N PRO A 205 -6.64 -16.81 1.64
CA PRO A 205 -5.58 -17.84 1.54
C PRO A 205 -4.33 -17.36 0.81
N ALA A 206 -3.17 -17.99 1.04
CA ALA A 206 -1.88 -17.43 0.60
C ALA A 206 -1.71 -17.32 -0.92
N HIS A 207 -2.48 -18.11 -1.67
CA HIS A 207 -2.52 -18.14 -3.12
C HIS A 207 -3.65 -17.29 -3.70
N ASP A 208 -4.35 -16.50 -2.87
CA ASP A 208 -5.41 -15.61 -3.35
C ASP A 208 -4.83 -14.50 -4.24
N GLU A 209 -5.55 -14.18 -5.32
CA GLU A 209 -5.20 -13.15 -6.31
C GLU A 209 -4.93 -11.79 -5.66
N VAL A 210 -5.52 -11.51 -4.49
CA VAL A 210 -5.31 -10.24 -3.76
C VAL A 210 -3.85 -10.02 -3.32
N TYR A 211 -3.05 -11.08 -3.21
CA TYR A 211 -1.62 -11.00 -2.87
C TYR A 211 -0.72 -11.05 -4.10
N GLN A 212 -1.28 -11.19 -5.29
CA GLN A 212 -0.50 -11.23 -6.51
C GLN A 212 -0.11 -9.81 -6.95
N TRP A 213 1.13 -9.70 -7.41
CA TRP A 213 1.64 -8.47 -8.00
C TRP A 213 0.82 -8.09 -9.24
N PRO A 214 0.35 -6.84 -9.40
CA PRO A 214 -0.42 -6.43 -10.57
C PRO A 214 0.38 -6.59 -11.86
N GLU A 215 -0.20 -7.20 -12.88
CA GLU A 215 0.49 -7.52 -14.14
C GLU A 215 0.97 -6.27 -14.90
N ASP A 216 0.27 -5.16 -14.74
CA ASP A 216 0.55 -3.86 -15.37
C ASP A 216 1.41 -2.93 -14.51
N LEU A 217 1.85 -3.37 -13.32
CA LEU A 217 2.74 -2.61 -12.46
C LEU A 217 4.18 -3.13 -12.57
N LEU A 218 5.15 -2.23 -12.78
CA LEU A 218 6.57 -2.57 -12.83
C LEU A 218 6.99 -3.36 -11.58
N LYS A 219 7.38 -4.63 -11.77
CA LYS A 219 7.86 -5.52 -10.71
C LYS A 219 9.35 -5.27 -10.40
N PRO A 220 9.72 -5.07 -9.12
CA PRO A 220 11.13 -4.92 -8.72
C PRO A 220 11.90 -6.24 -8.84
N ASP A 221 13.23 -6.16 -8.82
CA ASP A 221 14.11 -7.33 -8.82
C ASP A 221 14.16 -8.01 -7.45
N LEU A 222 14.00 -7.23 -6.38
CA LEU A 222 14.07 -7.69 -5.00
C LEU A 222 13.18 -6.83 -4.10
N VAL A 223 12.50 -7.47 -3.15
CA VAL A 223 11.75 -6.80 -2.08
C VAL A 223 12.29 -7.28 -0.73
N LEU A 224 12.73 -6.35 0.08
CA LEU A 224 13.27 -6.57 1.42
C LEU A 224 12.30 -6.06 2.46
N LEU A 225 11.83 -6.95 3.33
CA LEU A 225 11.04 -6.57 4.48
C LEU A 225 11.94 -6.40 5.70
N LEU A 226 12.09 -5.16 6.15
CA LEU A 226 12.77 -4.86 7.40
C LEU A 226 11.85 -5.10 8.58
N THR A 227 12.21 -6.05 9.43
CA THR A 227 11.51 -6.35 10.67
C THR A 227 12.37 -6.00 11.87
N VAL A 228 11.73 -5.46 12.91
CA VAL A 228 12.31 -5.30 14.24
C VAL A 228 11.36 -5.94 15.24
N ASP A 229 11.89 -6.34 16.38
CA ASP A 229 11.12 -6.81 17.51
C ASP A 229 10.00 -5.81 17.88
N PRO A 230 8.75 -6.26 18.14
CA PRO A 230 7.62 -5.38 18.40
C PRO A 230 7.84 -4.43 19.58
N GLU A 231 8.48 -4.89 20.65
CA GLU A 231 8.77 -4.12 21.86
C GLU A 231 9.80 -3.04 21.55
N GLU A 232 10.88 -3.38 20.84
CA GLU A 232 11.86 -2.40 20.34
C GLU A 232 11.22 -1.37 19.40
N ARG A 233 10.27 -1.78 18.55
CA ARG A 233 9.51 -0.86 17.69
C ARG A 233 8.74 0.17 18.52
N VAL A 234 8.06 -0.26 19.58
CA VAL A 234 7.31 0.63 20.48
C VAL A 234 8.27 1.60 21.17
N GLN A 235 9.41 1.12 21.68
CA GLN A 235 10.42 1.98 22.29
C GLN A 235 10.95 3.05 21.33
N ARG A 236 11.22 2.67 20.07
CA ARG A 236 11.67 3.62 19.04
C ARG A 236 10.62 4.67 18.70
N LEU A 237 9.34 4.26 18.61
CA LEU A 237 8.24 5.21 18.40
C LEU A 237 8.12 6.21 19.56
N GLN A 238 8.27 5.75 20.80
CA GLN A 238 8.26 6.63 21.98
C GLN A 238 9.45 7.60 21.99
N ARG A 239 10.67 7.12 21.70
CA ARG A 239 11.88 7.94 21.66
C ARG A 239 11.88 8.97 20.54
N ARG A 240 11.18 8.71 19.43
CA ARG A 240 11.07 9.63 18.30
C ARG A 240 10.44 10.97 18.70
N GLY A 241 9.55 10.98 19.70
CA GLY A 241 8.94 12.20 20.24
C GLY A 241 8.12 13.03 19.24
N LEU A 242 7.81 12.47 18.07
CA LEU A 242 6.97 13.12 17.07
C LEU A 242 5.51 12.75 17.28
N GLU A 243 4.59 13.59 16.79
CA GLU A 243 3.19 13.21 16.67
C GLU A 243 3.06 11.92 15.85
N LYS A 244 2.26 11.00 16.38
CA LYS A 244 2.01 9.72 15.73
C LYS A 244 1.28 9.96 14.41
N THR A 245 1.71 9.26 13.36
CA THR A 245 0.93 9.22 12.13
C THR A 245 -0.40 8.51 12.38
N LYS A 246 -1.41 8.75 11.52
CA LYS A 246 -2.68 8.03 11.61
C LYS A 246 -2.49 6.52 11.53
N GLU A 247 -1.58 6.06 10.67
CA GLU A 247 -1.25 4.63 10.55
C GLU A 247 -0.61 4.09 11.84
N GLU A 248 0.33 4.83 12.45
CA GLU A 248 0.93 4.46 13.73
C GLU A 248 -0.12 4.37 14.85
N ALA A 249 -1.05 5.33 14.90
CA ALA A 249 -2.15 5.33 15.86
C ALA A 249 -3.15 4.18 15.61
N GLU A 250 -3.49 3.88 14.35
CA GLU A 250 -4.36 2.77 13.98
C GLU A 250 -3.74 1.41 14.35
N LEU A 251 -2.44 1.22 14.09
CA LEU A 251 -1.70 0.00 14.46
C LEU A 251 -1.59 -0.19 15.98
N GLU A 252 -1.54 0.90 16.75
CA GLU A 252 -1.52 0.84 18.22
C GLU A 252 -2.91 0.57 18.79
N ALA A 253 -3.92 1.32 18.33
CA ALA A 253 -5.29 1.27 18.86
C ALA A 253 -6.03 -0.02 18.47
N ASN A 254 -5.73 -0.60 17.30
CA ASN A 254 -6.44 -1.76 16.78
C ASN A 254 -5.56 -3.01 16.75
N THR A 255 -5.64 -3.81 17.83
CA THR A 255 -4.87 -5.05 17.97
C THR A 255 -5.12 -6.05 16.83
N LEU A 256 -6.36 -6.17 16.36
CA LEU A 256 -6.71 -7.07 15.25
C LEU A 256 -6.15 -6.57 13.92
N PHE A 257 -6.18 -5.26 13.67
CA PHE A 257 -5.53 -4.65 12.50
C PHE A 257 -4.02 -4.89 12.52
N ARG A 258 -3.37 -4.66 13.67
CA ARG A 258 -1.94 -4.94 13.86
C ARG A 258 -1.60 -6.39 13.57
N GLN A 259 -2.34 -7.34 14.16
CA GLN A 259 -2.11 -8.76 13.95
C GLN A 259 -2.23 -9.16 12.48
N ARG A 260 -3.25 -8.65 11.78
CA ARG A 260 -3.45 -8.92 10.35
C ARG A 260 -2.34 -8.30 9.50
N TYR A 261 -2.03 -7.03 9.73
CA TYR A 261 -0.99 -6.31 9.00
C TYR A 261 0.38 -6.98 9.15
N THR A 262 0.78 -7.33 10.39
CA THR A 262 2.03 -8.06 10.65
C THR A 262 2.02 -9.46 10.04
N PHE A 263 0.89 -10.19 10.10
CA PHE A 263 0.78 -11.51 9.52
C PHE A 263 0.93 -11.50 7.99
N LEU A 264 0.30 -10.54 7.32
CA LEU A 264 0.41 -10.35 5.86
C LEU A 264 1.88 -10.20 5.45
N TRP A 265 2.58 -9.35 6.19
CA TRP A 265 4.01 -9.09 6.00
C TRP A 265 4.90 -10.32 6.21
N ASN A 266 4.63 -11.11 7.25
CA ASN A 266 5.49 -12.24 7.61
C ASN A 266 5.22 -13.52 6.80
N LYS A 267 4.02 -13.69 6.23
CA LYS A 267 3.57 -15.00 5.74
C LYS A 267 2.96 -14.99 4.34
N ARG A 268 2.60 -13.84 3.78
CA ARG A 268 1.75 -13.76 2.57
C ARG A 268 2.35 -12.97 1.42
N MET A 269 3.22 -12.00 1.70
CA MET A 269 3.90 -11.24 0.65
C MET A 269 5.21 -11.91 0.25
N GLU A 270 5.49 -11.99 -1.07
CA GLU A 270 6.76 -12.49 -1.63
C GLU A 270 7.91 -11.49 -1.35
N ALA A 271 8.30 -11.38 -0.08
CA ALA A 271 9.41 -10.53 0.36
C ALA A 271 10.46 -11.38 1.11
N VAL A 272 11.72 -11.02 0.94
CA VAL A 272 12.82 -11.59 1.73
C VAL A 272 12.83 -10.89 3.08
N LEU A 273 12.71 -11.66 4.16
CA LEU A 273 12.78 -11.13 5.53
C LEU A 273 14.23 -10.74 5.87
N ALA A 274 14.42 -9.51 6.37
CA ALA A 274 15.70 -8.99 6.81
C ALA A 274 15.58 -8.46 8.25
N PRO A 275 15.92 -9.26 9.29
CA PRO A 275 15.87 -8.81 10.67
C PRO A 275 16.96 -7.76 10.95
N VAL A 276 16.58 -6.65 11.57
CA VAL A 276 17.52 -5.59 11.99
C VAL A 276 18.07 -5.93 13.38
N GLY A 277 18.82 -7.02 13.49
CA GLY A 277 19.57 -7.34 14.72
C GLY A 277 20.71 -6.33 14.90
N SER A 278 20.78 -5.69 16.08
CA SER A 278 21.85 -4.83 16.61
C SER A 278 22.89 -4.32 15.59
N VAL A 279 22.64 -3.14 15.04
CA VAL A 279 23.51 -2.42 14.10
C VAL A 279 24.85 -2.10 14.80
N ALA A 280 25.87 -2.91 14.56
CA ALA A 280 27.26 -2.60 14.86
C ALA A 280 28.12 -2.92 13.63
N ASN A 281 28.59 -1.86 12.98
CA ASN A 281 29.70 -1.77 12.01
C ASN A 281 30.00 -2.97 11.10
N VAL A 282 29.77 -2.80 9.80
CA VAL A 282 30.46 -3.58 8.75
C VAL A 282 31.20 -2.61 7.82
N PRO A 283 32.51 -2.81 7.53
CA PRO A 283 33.27 -1.91 6.67
C PRO A 283 32.89 -2.10 5.19
N LEU A 284 32.72 -0.96 4.51
CA LEU A 284 32.44 -0.85 3.08
C LEU A 284 33.70 -1.19 2.28
N THR A 285 33.68 -2.26 1.51
CA THR A 285 34.60 -2.43 0.37
C THR A 285 33.81 -2.69 -0.90
N LEU A 286 34.00 -1.81 -1.88
CA LEU A 286 33.41 -1.86 -3.21
C LEU A 286 34.18 -2.84 -4.10
N PRO A 287 33.50 -3.53 -5.03
CA PRO A 287 34.00 -3.48 -6.39
C PRO A 287 32.90 -3.26 -7.44
N GLY A 288 33.25 -2.48 -8.45
CA GLY A 288 32.42 -2.16 -9.59
C GLY A 288 32.13 -3.34 -10.53
N GLN A 289 31.24 -3.03 -11.47
CA GLN A 289 30.61 -3.87 -12.49
C GLN A 289 29.52 -4.82 -11.97
N GLY A 290 28.32 -4.62 -12.55
CA GLY A 290 27.09 -5.42 -12.43
C GLY A 290 27.04 -6.42 -11.30
N ILE A 291 26.44 -6.04 -10.17
CA ILE A 291 26.30 -6.91 -9.00
C ILE A 291 25.38 -8.09 -9.37
N PRO A 292 25.88 -9.34 -9.40
CA PRO A 292 25.03 -10.52 -9.64
C PRO A 292 23.97 -10.65 -8.55
N LYS A 293 22.77 -11.17 -8.86
CA LYS A 293 21.70 -11.40 -7.86
C LYS A 293 22.19 -12.18 -6.64
N SER A 294 23.14 -13.09 -6.81
CA SER A 294 23.79 -13.85 -5.73
C SER A 294 24.62 -12.99 -4.78
N LYS A 295 25.25 -11.91 -5.27
CA LYS A 295 25.90 -10.92 -4.40
C LYS A 295 24.86 -10.07 -3.69
N LEU A 296 23.79 -9.59 -4.34
CA LEU A 296 22.71 -8.87 -3.66
C LEU A 296 22.10 -9.66 -2.48
N LEU A 297 21.92 -10.98 -2.62
CA LEU A 297 21.50 -11.87 -1.53
C LEU A 297 22.53 -11.94 -0.40
N GLY A 298 23.82 -12.04 -0.70
CA GLY A 298 24.90 -12.03 0.31
C GLY A 298 24.99 -10.73 1.12
N TRP A 299 24.40 -9.62 0.66
CA TRP A 299 24.39 -8.33 1.35
C TRP A 299 23.15 -8.17 2.25
N VAL A 300 22.17 -9.06 2.12
CA VAL A 300 20.89 -9.05 2.83
C VAL A 300 20.80 -10.17 3.87
N VAL A 301 21.66 -11.19 3.80
CA VAL A 301 21.81 -12.19 4.86
C VAL A 301 22.51 -11.54 6.06
N PHE A 302 21.70 -10.95 6.95
CA PHE A 302 22.10 -10.57 8.30
C PHE A 302 21.64 -11.67 9.27
N GLY A 303 22.60 -12.25 10.00
CA GLY A 303 22.34 -13.08 11.17
C GLY A 303 22.01 -14.55 10.88
N LYS A 304 23.05 -15.33 10.57
CA LYS A 304 23.17 -16.67 11.17
C LYS A 304 24.53 -16.72 11.84
N ASP A 305 24.51 -16.56 13.15
CA ASP A 305 25.16 -17.46 14.10
C ASP A 305 24.25 -17.55 15.33
#